data_AF-A0A1M5V903-F1
#
_entry.id   AF-A0A1M5V903-F1
#
_cell.length_a   1.000
_cell.length_b   1.000
_cell.length_c   1.000
_cell.angle_alpha   90.00
_cell.angle_beta   90.00
_cell.angle_gamma   90.00
#
_symmetry.space_group_name_H-M   'P 1'
#
loop_
_entity.id
_entity.type
_entity.pdbx_description
1 polymer ?
#
loop_
_entity_poly.entity_id
_entity_poly.type
_entity_poly.pdbx_seq_one_letter_code
_entity_poly.pdbx_strand_id
1 'polypeptide(L)'
;MLDIADELSRWLEEGRDFAVATVVGVSGSAPRGPGAALAVDADGMAIGSVSGGCVEGAVYDLCTQALKDGQAVHERFGYSDEDAFAVGLTCGGVLDILVTPVPVDAPGQKAFQTALSAATRGEAAALARVIRGPAELLGRALTVREDGSYDGGLGGRPDLDRAVVDEACSLLQAGRTGTFDIGQDGTHCDPDLTVFVESSVPPPRMLVFGAIDFAAALVRVGKFLGYHVTVCDARPVFATRTRFPEADDIVVDWPHRYLHRTLTDERTVVCVLTHDAKFDVPLLETALRLPAAYIGAMGSRRTHEDRDRRLREVGLTEAELTRLHSPIGLDLGARTPEETALSIAAEIVAARHGGTGMPLSDSHTPIHHATDVRRPTVIGAGGRVTRPRAEPSRGLRRSI
;
A
#
# COMPACT_ATOMS: atom_id res chain seq x y z
N MET A 1 -10.45 0.69 10.19
CA MET A 1 -11.80 1.26 10.37
C MET A 1 -12.33 1.97 9.15
N LEU A 2 -11.48 2.33 8.18
CA LEU A 2 -11.95 3.02 6.98
C LEU A 2 -12.75 2.08 6.05
N ASP A 3 -12.70 0.76 6.28
CA ASP A 3 -13.50 -0.26 5.61
C ASP A 3 -14.99 -0.26 5.98
N ILE A 4 -15.34 0.35 7.12
CA ILE A 4 -16.72 0.54 7.61
C ILE A 4 -17.04 2.03 7.76
N ALA A 5 -16.45 2.87 6.89
CA ALA A 5 -16.50 4.31 7.04
C ALA A 5 -17.91 4.90 6.89
N ASP A 6 -18.72 4.35 5.99
CA ASP A 6 -20.08 4.83 5.73
C ASP A 6 -20.97 4.70 6.98
N GLU A 7 -20.96 3.54 7.63
CA GLU A 7 -21.73 3.31 8.84
C GLU A 7 -21.23 4.14 10.03
N LEU A 8 -19.91 4.27 10.19
CA LEU A 8 -19.33 5.08 11.27
C LEU A 8 -19.57 6.58 11.07
N SER A 9 -19.51 7.07 9.82
CA SER A 9 -19.87 8.46 9.51
C SER A 9 -21.32 8.74 9.90
N ARG A 10 -22.23 7.81 9.60
CA ARG A 10 -23.64 7.91 10.01
C ARG A 10 -23.81 7.91 11.54
N TRP A 11 -23.08 7.06 12.26
CA TRP A 11 -23.11 7.08 13.73
C TRP A 11 -22.63 8.41 14.33
N LEU A 12 -21.60 9.02 13.74
CA LEU A 12 -21.15 10.36 14.14
C LEU A 12 -22.21 11.44 13.86
N GLU A 13 -22.87 11.40 12.70
CA GLU A 13 -23.96 12.33 12.35
C GLU A 13 -25.18 12.20 13.27
N GLU A 14 -25.47 10.97 13.71
CA GLU A 14 -26.55 10.66 14.66
C GLU A 14 -26.17 11.02 16.11
N GLY A 15 -24.92 11.43 16.38
CA GLY A 15 -24.44 11.76 17.72
C GLY A 15 -24.38 10.54 18.64
N ARG A 16 -23.95 9.38 18.11
CA ARG A 16 -23.78 8.15 18.90
C ARG A 16 -22.37 8.04 19.47
N ASP A 17 -22.28 7.61 20.72
CA ASP A 17 -21.04 7.08 21.29
C ASP A 17 -20.78 5.68 20.75
N PHE A 18 -19.56 5.41 20.31
CA PHE A 18 -19.15 4.07 19.90
C PHE A 18 -17.67 3.80 20.21
N ALA A 19 -17.29 2.53 20.30
CA ALA A 19 -15.90 2.12 20.26
C ALA A 19 -15.60 1.37 18.97
N VAL A 20 -14.39 1.57 18.45
CA VAL A 20 -13.90 0.90 17.25
C VAL A 20 -12.65 0.10 17.57
N ALA A 21 -12.73 -1.21 17.36
CA ALA A 21 -11.61 -2.13 17.33
C ALA A 21 -11.01 -2.15 15.92
N THR A 22 -9.72 -1.85 15.79
CA THR A 22 -8.99 -1.91 14.53
C THR A 22 -7.84 -2.90 14.66
N VAL A 23 -7.68 -3.79 13.68
CA VAL A 23 -6.46 -4.61 13.54
C VAL A 23 -5.31 -3.67 13.18
N VAL A 24 -4.30 -3.58 14.05
CA VAL A 24 -3.14 -2.69 13.87
C VAL A 24 -1.85 -3.48 13.59
N GLY A 25 -1.87 -4.79 13.83
CA GLY A 25 -0.76 -5.68 13.54
C GLY A 25 -1.24 -7.11 13.33
N VAL A 26 -0.48 -7.84 12.51
CA VAL A 26 -0.71 -9.26 12.24
C VAL A 26 0.64 -9.96 12.21
N SER A 27 0.72 -11.11 12.88
CA SER A 27 1.85 -12.04 12.69
C SER A 27 1.33 -13.45 12.42
N GLY A 28 2.00 -14.16 11.52
CA GLY A 28 1.49 -15.43 11.00
C GLY A 28 0.30 -15.24 10.05
N SER A 29 -0.54 -16.27 9.92
CA SER A 29 -1.72 -16.23 9.04
C SER A 29 -2.92 -15.68 9.79
N ALA A 30 -3.50 -14.59 9.31
CA ALA A 30 -4.77 -14.09 9.82
C ALA A 30 -5.74 -13.78 8.67
N PRO A 31 -7.05 -13.98 8.89
CA PRO A 31 -8.07 -13.86 7.85
C PRO A 31 -8.30 -12.42 7.38
N ARG A 32 -8.01 -11.42 8.23
CA ARG A 32 -8.14 -10.00 7.91
C ARG A 32 -6.83 -9.30 8.28
N GLY A 33 -6.42 -8.35 7.44
CA GLY A 33 -5.16 -7.60 7.61
C GLY A 33 -5.33 -6.31 8.42
N PRO A 34 -4.22 -5.57 8.63
CA PRO A 34 -4.25 -4.25 9.26
C PRO A 34 -5.26 -3.30 8.60
N GLY A 35 -6.00 -2.56 9.42
CA GLY A 35 -7.09 -1.69 9.00
C GLY A 35 -8.48 -2.31 9.09
N ALA A 36 -8.61 -3.65 9.10
CA ALA A 36 -9.91 -4.29 9.33
C ALA A 36 -10.48 -3.89 10.70
N ALA A 37 -11.78 -3.58 10.74
CA ALA A 37 -12.39 -3.09 11.97
C ALA A 37 -13.73 -3.73 12.33
N LEU A 38 -14.03 -3.68 13.62
CA LEU A 38 -15.31 -3.94 14.24
C LEU A 38 -15.64 -2.75 15.13
N ALA A 39 -16.88 -2.27 15.10
CA ALA A 39 -17.33 -1.20 15.99
C ALA A 39 -18.60 -1.60 16.74
N VAL A 40 -18.74 -1.10 17.96
CA VAL A 40 -19.89 -1.32 18.84
C VAL A 40 -20.36 0.03 19.36
N ASP A 41 -21.64 0.35 19.19
CA ASP A 41 -22.24 1.56 19.74
C ASP A 41 -22.74 1.36 21.19
N ALA A 42 -23.20 2.45 21.83
CA ALA A 42 -23.71 2.42 23.20
C ALA A 42 -24.95 1.53 23.40
N ASP A 43 -25.69 1.22 22.33
CA ASP A 43 -26.87 0.34 22.36
C ASP A 43 -26.50 -1.15 22.16
N GLY A 44 -25.21 -1.44 21.91
CA GLY A 44 -24.72 -2.79 21.66
C GLY A 44 -24.87 -3.24 20.20
N MET A 45 -25.18 -2.33 19.27
CA MET A 45 -25.16 -2.64 17.85
C MET A 45 -23.72 -2.82 17.39
N ALA A 46 -23.42 -3.96 16.76
CA ALA A 46 -22.10 -4.26 16.21
C ALA A 46 -22.10 -4.19 14.68
N ILE A 47 -21.03 -3.64 14.11
CA ILE A 47 -20.77 -3.61 12.66
C ILE A 47 -19.31 -3.99 12.37
N GLY A 48 -19.04 -4.47 11.16
CA GLY A 48 -17.69 -4.85 10.74
C GLY A 48 -17.22 -6.21 11.27
N SER A 49 -15.96 -6.54 11.02
CA SER A 49 -15.32 -7.77 11.48
C SER A 49 -13.80 -7.67 11.42
N VAL A 50 -13.13 -8.21 12.44
CA VAL A 50 -11.66 -8.22 12.58
C VAL A 50 -11.04 -9.59 12.28
N SER A 51 -11.79 -10.70 12.33
CA SER A 51 -11.25 -12.04 12.07
C SER A 51 -12.18 -12.98 11.29
N GLY A 52 -13.42 -12.59 11.02
CA GLY A 52 -14.41 -13.45 10.37
C GLY A 52 -15.02 -14.53 11.27
N GLY A 53 -14.91 -14.41 12.60
CA GLY A 53 -15.70 -15.19 13.57
C GLY A 53 -14.94 -15.75 14.79
N CYS A 54 -13.60 -15.75 14.79
CA CYS A 54 -12.83 -16.40 15.85
C CYS A 54 -12.77 -15.58 17.15
N VAL A 55 -12.60 -14.25 17.05
CA VAL A 55 -12.35 -13.39 18.22
C VAL A 55 -13.39 -12.29 18.41
N GLU A 56 -14.43 -12.26 17.58
CA GLU A 56 -15.45 -11.21 17.53
C GLU A 56 -16.17 -11.01 18.87
N GLY A 57 -16.51 -12.09 19.58
CA GLY A 57 -17.17 -11.99 20.90
C GLY A 57 -16.30 -11.28 21.93
N ALA A 58 -15.02 -11.67 22.03
CA ALA A 58 -14.08 -11.02 22.94
C ALA A 58 -13.82 -9.56 22.56
N VAL A 59 -13.71 -9.27 21.26
CA VAL A 59 -13.51 -7.90 20.76
C VAL A 59 -14.75 -7.03 20.99
N TYR A 60 -15.95 -7.59 20.87
CA TYR A 60 -17.20 -6.93 21.22
C TYR A 60 -17.24 -6.52 22.70
N ASP A 61 -16.86 -7.45 23.59
CA ASP A 61 -16.81 -7.20 25.03
C ASP A 61 -15.78 -6.12 25.37
N LEU A 62 -14.60 -6.14 24.72
CA LEU A 62 -13.59 -5.09 24.86
C LEU A 62 -14.09 -3.72 24.38
N CYS A 63 -14.81 -3.65 23.27
CA CYS A 63 -15.41 -2.40 22.79
C CYS A 63 -16.41 -1.85 23.81
N THR A 64 -17.28 -2.72 24.32
CA THR A 64 -18.27 -2.38 25.34
C THR A 64 -17.60 -1.88 26.63
N GLN A 65 -16.49 -2.49 27.04
CA GLN A 65 -15.74 -2.09 28.22
C GLN A 65 -14.98 -0.78 28.00
N ALA A 66 -14.31 -0.60 26.86
CA ALA A 66 -13.61 0.63 26.50
C ALA A 66 -14.55 1.84 26.42
N LEU A 67 -15.79 1.65 25.96
CA LEU A 67 -16.84 2.68 26.02
C LEU A 67 -17.17 3.11 27.45
N LYS A 68 -17.29 2.16 28.39
CA LYS A 68 -17.58 2.45 29.80
C LYS A 68 -16.42 3.14 30.50
N ASP A 69 -15.20 2.68 30.24
CA ASP A 69 -14.00 3.20 30.89
C ASP A 69 -13.53 4.52 30.27
N GLY A 70 -13.93 4.80 29.01
CA GLY A 70 -13.49 5.96 28.24
C GLY A 70 -12.00 5.91 27.90
N GLN A 71 -11.39 4.72 27.90
CA GLN A 71 -9.96 4.51 27.66
C GLN A 71 -9.73 3.62 26.45
N ALA A 72 -8.70 3.93 25.67
CA ALA A 72 -8.24 3.06 24.60
C ALA A 72 -7.52 1.83 25.19
N VAL A 73 -7.67 0.69 24.52
CA VAL A 73 -7.06 -0.58 24.95
C VAL A 73 -6.38 -1.22 23.75
N HIS A 74 -5.16 -1.71 23.94
CA HIS A 74 -4.44 -2.50 22.94
C HIS A 74 -4.36 -3.94 23.43
N GLU A 75 -4.98 -4.86 22.69
CA GLU A 75 -5.08 -6.27 23.05
C GLU A 75 -4.51 -7.16 21.95
N ARG A 76 -3.85 -8.24 22.37
CA ARG A 76 -3.21 -9.20 21.46
C ARG A 76 -3.93 -10.54 21.54
N PHE A 77 -4.50 -10.97 20.41
CA PHE A 77 -5.18 -12.24 20.27
C PHE A 77 -4.31 -13.23 19.51
N GLY A 78 -4.06 -14.43 20.06
CA GLY A 78 -3.26 -15.45 19.40
C GLY A 78 -3.55 -16.84 19.96
N TYR A 79 -3.07 -17.86 19.26
CA TYR A 79 -3.10 -19.24 19.74
C TYR A 79 -1.86 -19.49 20.61
N SER A 80 -2.02 -19.76 21.91
CA SER A 80 -0.95 -20.25 22.78
C SER A 80 -1.27 -21.66 23.24
N ASP A 81 -0.30 -22.58 23.15
CA ASP A 81 -0.45 -23.96 23.62
C ASP A 81 -0.64 -24.05 25.15
N GLU A 82 -0.30 -22.98 25.89
CA GLU A 82 -0.42 -22.91 27.35
C GLU A 82 -1.82 -22.52 27.83
N ASP A 83 -2.69 -22.00 26.94
CA ASP A 83 -4.01 -21.48 27.32
C ASP A 83 -5.09 -21.98 26.35
N ALA A 84 -5.39 -23.29 26.42
CA ALA A 84 -6.36 -23.97 25.55
C ALA A 84 -7.81 -23.44 25.64
N PHE A 85 -8.08 -22.49 26.55
CA PHE A 85 -9.36 -21.79 26.73
C PHE A 85 -9.33 -20.32 26.27
N ALA A 86 -8.17 -19.78 25.89
CA ALA A 86 -8.08 -18.42 25.37
C ALA A 86 -8.71 -18.33 23.98
N VAL A 87 -9.47 -17.25 23.75
CA VAL A 87 -10.11 -16.97 22.46
C VAL A 87 -9.01 -16.67 21.43
N GLY A 88 -8.70 -17.66 20.58
CA GLY A 88 -7.56 -17.63 19.68
C GLY A 88 -7.95 -17.85 18.21
N LEU A 89 -7.05 -17.44 17.31
CA LEU A 89 -7.20 -17.68 15.88
C LEU A 89 -6.90 -19.14 15.53
N THR A 90 -7.89 -19.83 14.94
CA THR A 90 -7.73 -21.22 14.46
C THR A 90 -6.76 -21.36 13.28
N CYS A 91 -6.44 -20.27 12.59
CA CYS A 91 -5.46 -20.22 11.50
C CYS A 91 -4.00 -20.11 11.96
N GLY A 92 -3.74 -20.08 13.28
CA GLY A 92 -2.40 -20.11 13.86
C GLY A 92 -1.64 -18.77 13.80
N GLY A 93 -2.31 -17.67 13.49
CA GLY A 93 -1.75 -16.32 13.56
C GLY A 93 -2.08 -15.60 14.86
N VAL A 94 -1.63 -14.35 14.92
CA VAL A 94 -1.85 -13.41 16.01
C VAL A 94 -2.34 -12.09 15.43
N LEU A 95 -3.36 -11.50 16.06
CA LEU A 95 -3.84 -10.15 15.80
C LEU A 95 -3.46 -9.23 16.96
N ASP A 96 -2.93 -8.07 16.62
CA ASP A 96 -2.82 -6.91 17.52
C ASP A 96 -3.99 -5.97 17.19
N ILE A 97 -4.82 -5.68 18.19
CA ILE A 97 -6.06 -4.90 18.03
C ILE A 97 -6.01 -3.68 18.95
N LEU A 98 -6.18 -2.49 18.38
CA LEU A 98 -6.44 -1.26 19.14
C LEU A 98 -7.95 -1.00 19.19
N VAL A 99 -8.51 -0.98 20.39
CA VAL A 99 -9.87 -0.53 20.68
C VAL A 99 -9.81 0.94 21.10
N THR A 100 -10.51 1.80 20.38
CA THR A 100 -10.57 3.24 20.68
C THR A 100 -12.02 3.67 20.91
N PRO A 101 -12.39 4.18 22.10
CA PRO A 101 -13.68 4.81 22.31
C PRO A 101 -13.72 6.18 21.61
N VAL A 102 -14.86 6.48 20.99
CA VAL A 102 -15.14 7.73 20.27
C VAL A 102 -16.43 8.33 20.86
N PRO A 103 -16.34 8.97 22.04
CA PRO A 103 -17.49 9.66 22.60
C PRO A 103 -17.82 10.93 21.81
N VAL A 104 -19.09 11.33 21.86
CA VAL A 104 -19.57 12.59 21.32
C VAL A 104 -18.84 13.77 21.97
N ASP A 105 -18.48 14.76 21.16
CA ASP A 105 -17.76 15.98 21.57
C ASP A 105 -16.37 15.74 22.17
N ALA A 106 -15.81 14.54 22.02
CA ALA A 106 -14.45 14.26 22.46
C ALA A 106 -13.43 15.08 21.64
N PRO A 107 -12.36 15.61 22.26
CA PRO A 107 -11.34 16.38 21.54
C PRO A 107 -10.71 15.64 20.35
N GLY A 108 -10.65 14.29 20.40
CA GLY A 108 -10.15 13.44 19.32
C GLY A 108 -11.16 13.14 18.20
N GLN A 109 -12.45 13.41 18.40
CA GLN A 109 -13.52 13.05 17.47
C GLN A 109 -13.35 13.70 16.09
N LYS A 110 -12.80 14.92 16.05
CA LYS A 110 -12.58 15.67 14.80
C LYS A 110 -11.65 14.94 13.82
N ALA A 111 -10.62 14.26 14.33
CA ALA A 111 -9.72 13.45 13.51
C ALA A 111 -10.51 12.30 12.85
N PHE A 112 -11.23 11.51 13.64
CA PHE A 112 -12.08 10.42 13.14
C PHE A 112 -13.11 10.90 12.12
N GLN A 113 -13.82 11.99 12.43
CA GLN A 113 -14.80 12.58 11.52
C GLN A 113 -14.16 12.96 10.17
N THR A 114 -12.98 13.57 10.21
CA THR A 114 -12.25 13.95 9.00
C THR A 114 -11.87 12.73 8.17
N ALA A 115 -11.29 11.69 8.79
CA ALA A 115 -10.85 10.49 8.10
C ALA A 115 -12.04 9.72 7.50
N LEU A 116 -13.13 9.56 8.26
CA LEU A 116 -14.34 8.89 7.80
C LEU A 116 -15.01 9.66 6.66
N SER A 117 -15.09 10.99 6.77
CA SER A 117 -15.64 11.83 5.72
C SER A 117 -14.81 11.80 4.43
N ALA A 118 -13.48 11.74 4.53
CA ALA A 118 -12.62 11.56 3.37
C ALA A 118 -12.83 10.18 2.72
N ALA A 119 -12.88 9.11 3.52
CA ALA A 119 -13.10 7.75 3.02
C ALA A 119 -14.45 7.59 2.30
N THR A 120 -15.54 8.10 2.87
CA THR A 120 -16.88 8.09 2.24
C THR A 120 -16.93 8.88 0.93
N ARG A 121 -16.14 9.96 0.80
CA ARG A 121 -16.03 10.75 -0.44
C ARG A 121 -15.02 10.21 -1.45
N GLY A 122 -14.27 9.16 -1.11
CA GLY A 122 -13.17 8.65 -1.95
C GLY A 122 -11.98 9.61 -2.05
N GLU A 123 -11.80 10.48 -1.06
CA GLU A 123 -10.70 11.44 -0.95
C GLU A 123 -9.49 10.82 -0.23
N ALA A 124 -8.30 11.36 -0.54
CA ALA A 124 -7.07 10.94 0.10
C ALA A 124 -6.94 11.53 1.52
N ALA A 125 -6.89 10.66 2.52
CA ALA A 125 -6.60 11.02 3.91
C ALA A 125 -5.97 9.85 4.68
N ALA A 126 -5.12 10.16 5.65
CA ALA A 126 -4.48 9.17 6.51
C ALA A 126 -4.83 9.43 7.98
N LEU A 127 -5.38 8.41 8.66
CA LEU A 127 -5.66 8.43 10.10
C LEU A 127 -4.47 7.81 10.85
N ALA A 128 -3.71 8.64 11.56
CA ALA A 128 -2.60 8.20 12.41
C ALA A 128 -3.07 8.08 13.86
N ARG A 129 -2.77 6.96 14.51
CA ARG A 129 -3.12 6.66 15.91
C ARG A 129 -1.95 6.07 16.67
N VAL A 130 -1.74 6.50 17.91
CA VAL A 130 -0.76 5.87 18.80
C VAL A 130 -1.31 4.53 19.27
N ILE A 131 -0.60 3.44 18.99
CA ILE A 131 -0.98 2.06 19.35
C ILE A 131 -0.12 1.48 20.47
N ARG A 132 1.03 2.10 20.75
CA ARG A 132 1.94 1.75 21.85
C ARG A 132 2.61 3.02 22.36
N GLY A 133 2.73 3.15 23.68
CA GLY A 133 3.33 4.31 24.33
C GLY A 133 2.75 4.53 25.74
N PRO A 134 2.99 5.71 26.34
CA PRO A 134 2.33 6.13 27.57
C PRO A 134 0.80 6.07 27.46
N ALA A 135 0.12 5.70 28.55
CA ALA A 135 -1.32 5.47 28.58
C ALA A 135 -2.14 6.69 28.14
N GLU A 136 -1.66 7.90 28.45
CA GLU A 136 -2.31 9.16 28.09
C GLU A 136 -2.29 9.48 26.58
N LEU A 137 -1.37 8.85 25.84
CA LEU A 137 -1.23 8.98 24.40
C LEU A 137 -1.92 7.86 23.62
N LEU A 138 -2.21 6.73 24.25
CA LEU A 138 -2.81 5.57 23.59
C LEU A 138 -4.17 5.95 22.96
N GLY A 139 -4.35 5.61 21.69
CA GLY A 139 -5.56 5.92 20.91
C GLY A 139 -5.69 7.40 20.50
N ARG A 140 -4.78 8.29 20.91
CA ARG A 140 -4.74 9.66 20.37
C ARG A 140 -4.53 9.61 18.87
N ALA A 141 -5.21 10.52 18.17
CA ALA A 141 -5.29 10.49 16.72
C ALA A 141 -5.08 11.87 16.11
N LEU A 142 -4.49 11.85 14.91
CA LEU A 142 -4.58 12.95 13.96
C LEU A 142 -4.93 12.40 12.59
N THR A 143 -5.52 13.24 11.73
CA THR A 143 -5.80 12.90 10.34
C THR A 143 -5.12 13.88 9.42
N VAL A 144 -4.39 13.35 8.45
CA VAL A 144 -3.61 14.10 7.48
C VAL A 144 -4.30 14.05 6.13
N ARG A 145 -4.37 15.18 5.43
CA ARG A 145 -4.87 15.30 4.06
C ARG A 145 -3.71 15.35 3.06
N GLU A 146 -4.02 15.19 1.78
CA GLU A 146 -3.03 15.22 0.69
C GLU A 146 -2.22 16.53 0.62
N ASP A 147 -2.79 17.65 1.04
CA ASP A 147 -2.12 18.96 1.08
C ASP A 147 -1.20 19.15 2.31
N GLY A 148 -1.07 18.12 3.16
CA GLY A 148 -0.29 18.15 4.40
C GLY A 148 -0.99 18.85 5.57
N SER A 149 -2.20 19.39 5.37
CA SER A 149 -3.02 19.87 6.49
C SER A 149 -3.48 18.70 7.36
N TYR A 150 -3.68 18.95 8.66
CA TYR A 150 -4.12 17.91 9.58
C TYR A 150 -5.15 18.41 10.61
N ASP A 151 -5.95 17.47 11.12
CA ASP A 151 -6.91 17.67 12.21
C ASP A 151 -6.64 16.70 13.36
N GLY A 152 -6.85 17.14 14.60
CA GLY A 152 -6.54 16.36 15.80
C GLY A 152 -5.16 16.68 16.37
N GLY A 153 -4.60 15.76 17.16
CA GLY A 153 -3.28 15.92 17.77
C GLY A 153 -2.95 14.83 18.79
N LEU A 154 -1.65 14.58 18.98
CA LEU A 154 -1.11 13.49 19.79
C LEU A 154 -0.62 13.96 21.16
N GLY A 155 -1.46 14.72 21.87
CA GLY A 155 -1.18 15.14 23.25
C GLY A 155 -0.51 16.52 23.39
N GLY A 156 -0.74 17.44 22.44
CA GLY A 156 -0.36 18.85 22.60
C GLY A 156 1.13 19.12 22.42
N ARG A 157 1.84 18.26 21.68
CA ARG A 157 3.27 18.39 21.37
C ARG A 157 3.45 18.66 19.87
N PRO A 158 3.63 19.93 19.46
CA PRO A 158 3.65 20.28 18.04
C PRO A 158 4.73 19.58 17.21
N ASP A 159 5.88 19.28 17.82
CA ASP A 159 6.98 18.63 17.10
C ASP A 159 6.69 17.15 16.84
N LEU A 160 6.05 16.45 17.78
CA LEU A 160 5.54 15.09 17.56
C LEU A 160 4.45 15.07 16.49
N ASP A 161 3.49 16.00 16.55
CA ASP A 161 2.42 16.09 15.56
C ASP A 161 3.00 16.29 14.15
N ARG A 162 3.96 17.20 13.98
CA ARG A 162 4.62 17.43 12.68
C ARG A 162 5.36 16.19 12.17
N ALA A 163 6.13 15.53 13.02
CA ALA A 163 6.88 14.35 12.61
C ALA A 163 5.95 13.18 12.22
N VAL A 164 4.84 13.00 12.93
CA VAL A 164 3.82 12.01 12.56
C VAL A 164 3.09 12.41 11.27
N VAL A 165 2.84 13.71 11.05
CA VAL A 165 2.25 14.21 9.80
C VAL A 165 3.15 13.89 8.61
N ASP A 166 4.46 14.11 8.72
CA ASP A 166 5.42 13.83 7.64
C ASP A 166 5.45 12.34 7.25
N GLU A 167 5.46 11.45 8.23
CA GLU A 167 5.45 10.01 8.00
C GLU A 167 4.09 9.51 7.48
N ALA A 168 2.98 10.04 8.03
CA ALA A 168 1.64 9.72 7.55
C ALA A 168 1.40 10.23 6.12
N CYS A 169 1.94 11.40 5.74
CA CYS A 169 1.96 11.89 4.36
C CYS A 169 2.68 10.90 3.43
N SER A 170 3.83 10.38 3.87
CA SER A 170 4.62 9.41 3.09
C SER A 170 3.85 8.11 2.85
N LEU A 171 3.19 7.58 3.88
CA LEU A 171 2.33 6.40 3.77
C LEU A 171 1.08 6.69 2.92
N LEU A 172 0.49 7.88 3.04
CA LEU A 172 -0.66 8.31 2.25
C LEU A 172 -0.34 8.38 0.75
N GLN A 173 0.77 9.03 0.39
CA GLN A 173 1.25 9.14 -0.99
C GLN A 173 1.54 7.76 -1.61
N ALA A 174 2.10 6.84 -0.82
CA ALA A 174 2.30 5.45 -1.22
C ALA A 174 1.00 4.63 -1.24
N GLY A 175 -0.11 5.13 -0.68
CA GLY A 175 -1.37 4.41 -0.53
C GLY A 175 -1.23 3.18 0.36
N ARG A 176 -0.44 3.29 1.43
CA ARG A 176 -0.10 2.21 2.34
C ARG A 176 -0.69 2.44 3.72
N THR A 177 -1.11 1.35 4.34
CA THR A 177 -1.47 1.27 5.76
C THR A 177 -0.36 0.51 6.47
N GLY A 178 0.08 0.99 7.63
CA GLY A 178 1.22 0.40 8.33
C GLY A 178 1.55 1.08 9.65
N THR A 179 2.62 0.62 10.27
CA THR A 179 3.12 1.15 11.55
C THR A 179 4.54 1.71 11.40
N PHE A 180 4.87 2.69 12.22
CA PHE A 180 6.24 3.15 12.41
C PHE A 180 6.49 3.51 13.87
N ASP A 181 7.77 3.47 14.27
CA ASP A 181 8.21 3.82 15.62
C ASP A 181 8.80 5.24 15.64
N ILE A 182 8.46 5.99 16.69
CA ILE A 182 8.89 7.38 16.88
C ILE A 182 9.04 7.70 18.36
N GLY A 183 9.97 8.60 18.69
CA GLY A 183 10.13 9.16 20.01
C GLY A 183 9.08 10.23 20.31
N GLN A 184 8.74 10.37 21.58
CA GLN A 184 7.89 11.43 22.12
C GLN A 184 8.37 12.87 21.82
N ASP A 185 9.62 13.05 21.40
CA ASP A 185 10.23 14.30 20.96
C ASP A 185 10.13 14.52 19.43
N GLY A 186 9.51 13.59 18.71
CA GLY A 186 9.37 13.62 17.25
C GLY A 186 10.58 13.06 16.50
N THR A 187 11.58 12.49 17.20
CA THR A 187 12.76 11.89 16.55
C THR A 187 12.60 10.39 16.36
N HIS A 188 13.33 9.79 15.42
CA HIS A 188 13.40 8.32 15.28
C HIS A 188 14.51 7.68 16.13
N CYS A 189 15.18 8.48 16.97
CA CYS A 189 16.25 8.01 17.84
C CYS A 189 15.63 7.54 19.17
N ASP A 190 15.85 6.27 19.53
CA ASP A 190 15.33 5.67 20.76
C ASP A 190 13.78 5.79 20.89
N PRO A 191 13.03 5.23 19.91
CA PRO A 191 11.59 5.43 19.86
C PRO A 191 10.87 4.72 21.01
N ASP A 192 9.90 5.42 21.60
CA ASP A 192 9.07 4.93 22.70
C ASP A 192 7.56 4.91 22.37
N LEU A 193 7.20 5.36 21.17
CA LEU A 193 5.85 5.28 20.61
C LEU A 193 5.84 4.41 19.35
N THR A 194 4.75 3.68 19.15
CA THR A 194 4.41 3.10 17.85
C THR A 194 3.11 3.74 17.37
N VAL A 195 3.14 4.25 16.14
CA VAL A 195 1.99 4.87 15.47
C VAL A 195 1.53 3.97 14.35
N PHE A 196 0.22 3.74 14.27
CA PHE A 196 -0.45 3.07 13.17
C PHE A 196 -1.12 4.11 12.27
N VAL A 197 -0.84 4.04 10.97
CA VAL A 197 -1.42 4.90 9.95
C VAL A 197 -2.31 4.07 9.06
N GLU A 198 -3.57 4.46 8.97
CA GLU A 198 -4.55 3.89 8.07
C GLU A 198 -4.85 4.89 6.94
N SER A 199 -4.52 4.52 5.70
CA SER A 199 -4.66 5.40 4.54
C SER A 199 -5.93 5.08 3.75
N SER A 200 -6.81 6.07 3.59
CA SER A 200 -7.83 6.10 2.55
C SER A 200 -7.27 6.83 1.35
N VAL A 201 -7.29 6.18 0.19
CA VAL A 201 -6.82 6.78 -1.06
C VAL A 201 -7.75 6.39 -2.20
N PRO A 202 -7.92 7.24 -3.21
CA PRO A 202 -8.63 6.85 -4.42
C PRO A 202 -7.91 5.68 -5.11
N PRO A 203 -8.63 4.88 -5.92
CA PRO A 203 -8.04 3.82 -6.72
C PRO A 203 -6.81 4.32 -7.50
N PRO A 204 -5.69 3.58 -7.49
CA PRO A 204 -4.51 3.95 -8.27
C PRO A 204 -4.83 3.93 -9.76
N ARG A 205 -4.13 4.75 -10.55
CA ARG A 205 -4.41 4.90 -11.99
C ARG A 205 -3.62 3.90 -12.82
N MET A 206 -4.29 3.26 -13.79
CA MET A 206 -3.65 2.48 -14.84
C MET A 206 -3.89 3.15 -16.18
N LEU A 207 -2.84 3.70 -16.77
CA LEU A 207 -2.88 4.39 -18.06
C LEU A 207 -2.43 3.43 -19.16
N VAL A 208 -3.36 2.99 -20.00
CA VAL A 208 -3.11 2.06 -21.10
C VAL A 208 -3.07 2.83 -22.42
N PHE A 209 -1.89 2.95 -23.01
CA PHE A 209 -1.65 3.67 -24.25
C PHE A 209 -1.55 2.71 -25.43
N GLY A 210 -2.52 2.78 -26.35
CA GLY A 210 -2.65 1.87 -27.48
C GLY A 210 -3.86 0.96 -27.34
N ALA A 211 -4.93 1.27 -28.06
CA ALA A 211 -6.21 0.56 -28.04
C ALA A 211 -6.20 -0.67 -28.95
N ILE A 212 -5.23 -1.58 -28.76
CA ILE A 212 -5.13 -2.85 -29.47
C ILE A 212 -5.88 -3.97 -28.72
N ASP A 213 -6.01 -5.15 -29.32
CA ASP A 213 -6.80 -6.25 -28.72
C ASP A 213 -6.24 -6.72 -27.36
N PHE A 214 -4.91 -6.65 -27.18
CA PHE A 214 -4.25 -6.92 -25.89
C PHE A 214 -4.66 -5.95 -24.79
N ALA A 215 -5.04 -4.72 -25.13
CA ALA A 215 -5.47 -3.72 -24.15
C ALA A 215 -6.75 -4.15 -23.45
N ALA A 216 -7.67 -4.85 -24.13
CA ALA A 216 -8.93 -5.27 -23.52
C ALA A 216 -8.70 -6.28 -22.39
N ALA A 217 -7.79 -7.25 -22.60
CA ALA A 217 -7.40 -8.18 -21.55
C ALA A 217 -6.73 -7.47 -20.37
N LEU A 218 -5.83 -6.51 -20.64
CA LEU A 218 -5.17 -5.74 -19.59
C LEU A 218 -6.14 -4.85 -18.81
N VAL A 219 -7.14 -4.24 -19.45
CA VAL A 219 -8.18 -3.45 -18.78
C VAL A 219 -8.89 -4.31 -17.74
N ARG A 220 -9.33 -5.52 -18.10
CA ARG A 220 -10.02 -6.44 -17.18
C ARG A 220 -9.17 -6.79 -15.97
N VAL A 221 -7.90 -7.11 -16.19
CA VAL A 221 -6.97 -7.42 -15.10
C VAL A 221 -6.68 -6.18 -14.25
N GLY A 222 -6.56 -5.00 -14.85
CA GLY A 222 -6.42 -3.73 -14.14
C GLY A 222 -7.62 -3.44 -13.23
N LYS A 223 -8.85 -3.62 -13.74
CA LYS A 223 -10.07 -3.47 -12.94
C LYS A 223 -10.14 -4.50 -11.82
N PHE A 224 -9.78 -5.75 -12.08
CA PHE A 224 -9.69 -6.81 -11.08
C PHE A 224 -8.72 -6.45 -9.94
N LEU A 225 -7.60 -5.82 -10.26
CA LEU A 225 -6.61 -5.34 -9.28
C LEU A 225 -7.00 -4.00 -8.60
N GLY A 226 -8.20 -3.48 -8.88
CA GLY A 226 -8.71 -2.25 -8.25
C GLY A 226 -8.15 -0.95 -8.82
N TYR A 227 -7.61 -0.94 -10.04
CA TYR A 227 -7.18 0.31 -10.70
C TYR A 227 -8.36 1.08 -11.31
N HIS A 228 -8.19 2.40 -11.36
CA HIS A 228 -8.93 3.27 -12.29
C HIS A 228 -8.21 3.23 -13.65
N VAL A 229 -8.82 2.59 -14.63
CA VAL A 229 -8.19 2.27 -15.92
C VAL A 229 -8.63 3.27 -16.98
N THR A 230 -7.66 3.99 -17.57
CA THR A 230 -7.87 4.84 -18.73
C THR A 230 -7.22 4.24 -19.97
N VAL A 231 -7.98 4.06 -21.04
CA VAL A 231 -7.46 3.67 -22.36
C VAL A 231 -7.31 4.91 -23.24
N CYS A 232 -6.11 5.15 -23.77
CA CYS A 232 -5.83 6.29 -24.66
C CYS A 232 -5.25 5.81 -26.00
N ASP A 233 -5.83 6.25 -27.11
CA ASP A 233 -5.29 6.03 -28.47
C ASP A 233 -5.63 7.22 -29.35
N ALA A 234 -4.73 7.59 -30.28
CA ALA A 234 -4.95 8.71 -31.19
C ALA A 234 -6.05 8.44 -32.23
N ARG A 235 -6.44 7.17 -32.40
CA ARG A 235 -7.35 6.73 -33.46
C ARG A 235 -8.75 6.46 -32.88
N PRO A 236 -9.77 7.25 -33.25
CA PRO A 236 -11.13 7.13 -32.70
C PRO A 236 -11.79 5.77 -32.99
N VAL A 237 -11.41 5.11 -34.09
CA VAL A 237 -11.94 3.79 -34.46
C VAL A 237 -11.52 2.70 -33.46
N PHE A 238 -10.35 2.86 -32.82
CA PHE A 238 -9.84 1.87 -31.88
C PHE A 238 -10.31 2.13 -30.45
N ALA A 239 -10.19 3.37 -29.96
CA ALA A 239 -10.57 3.76 -28.59
C ALA A 239 -12.09 4.02 -28.48
N THR A 240 -12.85 2.94 -28.31
CA THR A 240 -14.33 2.99 -28.22
C THR A 240 -14.88 2.23 -27.01
N ARG A 241 -16.01 2.69 -26.47
CA ARG A 241 -16.70 2.04 -25.35
C ARG A 241 -17.13 0.60 -25.66
N THR A 242 -17.46 0.30 -26.92
CA THR A 242 -17.79 -1.08 -27.34
C THR A 242 -16.60 -2.03 -27.22
N ARG A 243 -15.37 -1.57 -27.47
CA ARG A 243 -14.16 -2.40 -27.35
C ARG A 243 -13.62 -2.48 -25.93
N PHE A 244 -13.89 -1.47 -25.10
CA PHE A 244 -13.42 -1.39 -23.71
C PHE A 244 -14.58 -1.04 -22.75
N PRO A 245 -15.58 -1.94 -22.58
CA PRO A 245 -16.73 -1.64 -21.75
C PRO A 245 -16.36 -1.42 -20.27
N GLU A 246 -15.33 -2.11 -19.78
CA GLU A 246 -14.88 -2.09 -18.38
C GLU A 246 -13.88 -0.97 -18.05
N ALA A 247 -13.34 -0.26 -19.05
CA ALA A 247 -12.47 0.89 -18.79
C ALA A 247 -13.27 2.02 -18.16
N ASP A 248 -12.73 2.69 -17.15
CA ASP A 248 -13.40 3.84 -16.53
C ASP A 248 -13.45 4.99 -17.55
N ASP A 249 -12.31 5.27 -18.18
CA ASP A 249 -12.15 6.33 -19.18
C ASP A 249 -11.62 5.80 -20.51
N ILE A 250 -12.12 6.39 -21.60
CA ILE A 250 -11.66 6.13 -22.96
C ILE A 250 -11.39 7.47 -23.64
N VAL A 251 -10.13 7.69 -24.00
CA VAL A 251 -9.65 8.97 -24.50
C VAL A 251 -9.14 8.80 -25.92
N VAL A 252 -9.67 9.63 -26.83
CA VAL A 252 -9.14 9.76 -28.19
C VAL A 252 -8.20 10.97 -28.23
N ASP A 253 -6.91 10.73 -28.05
CA ASP A 253 -5.88 11.75 -28.15
C ASP A 253 -4.50 11.11 -28.40
N TRP A 254 -3.53 11.93 -28.77
CA TRP A 254 -2.14 11.57 -28.79
C TRP A 254 -1.67 11.22 -27.37
N PRO A 255 -1.09 10.01 -27.17
CA PRO A 255 -0.68 9.52 -25.86
C PRO A 255 0.14 10.53 -25.02
N HIS A 256 1.18 11.13 -25.61
CA HIS A 256 2.02 12.10 -24.91
C HIS A 256 1.28 13.39 -24.53
N ARG A 257 0.33 13.86 -25.35
CA ARG A 257 -0.46 15.07 -25.05
C ARG A 257 -1.45 14.83 -23.92
N TYR A 258 -2.05 13.64 -23.89
CA TYR A 258 -2.91 13.24 -22.78
C TYR A 258 -2.09 13.09 -21.50
N LEU A 259 -0.95 12.38 -21.55
CA LEU A 259 -0.10 12.17 -20.37
C LEU A 259 0.39 13.49 -19.77
N HIS A 260 0.78 14.47 -20.60
CA HIS A 260 1.26 15.76 -20.11
C HIS A 260 0.24 16.54 -19.27
N ARG A 261 -1.06 16.37 -19.52
CA ARG A 261 -2.14 17.00 -18.74
C ARG A 261 -2.73 16.09 -17.66
N THR A 262 -2.21 14.88 -17.52
CA THR A 262 -2.72 13.88 -16.59
C THR A 262 -1.88 13.90 -15.34
N LEU A 263 -2.50 14.14 -14.18
CA LEU A 263 -1.83 14.00 -12.90
C LEU A 263 -1.45 12.52 -12.69
N THR A 264 -0.17 12.28 -12.46
CA THR A 264 0.38 10.97 -12.08
C THR A 264 0.99 11.05 -10.69
N ASP A 265 0.99 9.94 -9.99
CA ASP A 265 1.51 9.78 -8.63
C ASP A 265 2.39 8.52 -8.54
N GLU A 266 2.98 8.27 -7.36
CA GLU A 266 3.85 7.10 -7.12
C GLU A 266 3.12 5.75 -7.21
N ARG A 267 1.79 5.75 -7.36
CA ARG A 267 0.95 4.55 -7.49
C ARG A 267 0.47 4.33 -8.93
N THR A 268 0.67 5.32 -9.79
CA THR A 268 0.25 5.29 -11.19
C THR A 268 1.08 4.28 -11.97
N VAL A 269 0.42 3.45 -12.78
CA VAL A 269 1.06 2.50 -13.69
C VAL A 269 0.80 2.89 -15.13
N VAL A 270 1.84 2.89 -15.95
CA VAL A 270 1.80 3.28 -17.37
C VAL A 270 2.13 2.06 -18.23
N CYS A 271 1.21 1.68 -19.10
CA CYS A 271 1.36 0.54 -20.00
C CYS A 271 1.32 1.01 -21.46
N VAL A 272 2.45 0.93 -22.15
CA VAL A 272 2.59 1.32 -23.56
C VAL A 272 2.42 0.08 -24.44
N LEU A 273 1.28 -0.03 -25.10
CA LEU A 273 0.91 -1.16 -25.97
C LEU A 273 0.94 -0.80 -27.47
N THR A 274 1.44 0.38 -27.80
CA THR A 274 1.77 0.76 -29.18
C THR A 274 3.23 0.44 -29.50
N HIS A 275 3.49 0.04 -30.74
CA HIS A 275 4.84 -0.20 -31.28
C HIS A 275 5.20 0.80 -32.40
N ASP A 276 4.34 1.77 -32.67
CA ASP A 276 4.62 2.82 -33.63
C ASP A 276 5.43 3.93 -32.95
N ALA A 277 6.67 4.08 -33.44
CA ALA A 277 7.67 5.07 -33.00
C ALA A 277 7.15 6.51 -32.94
N LYS A 278 6.15 6.82 -33.77
CA LYS A 278 5.49 8.12 -33.80
C LYS A 278 4.73 8.44 -32.50
N PHE A 279 4.33 7.39 -31.77
CA PHE A 279 3.56 7.52 -30.52
C PHE A 279 4.35 7.09 -29.29
N ASP A 280 5.10 5.98 -29.33
CA ASP A 280 5.74 5.43 -28.13
C ASP A 280 6.95 6.25 -27.66
N VAL A 281 7.82 6.71 -28.55
CA VAL A 281 9.00 7.53 -28.21
C VAL A 281 8.62 8.82 -27.48
N PRO A 282 7.78 9.73 -28.02
CA PRO A 282 7.42 10.96 -27.31
C PRO A 282 6.64 10.70 -26.01
N LEU A 283 5.88 9.59 -25.96
CA LEU A 283 5.17 9.18 -24.75
C LEU A 283 6.15 8.76 -23.66
N LEU A 284 7.11 7.89 -23.97
CA LEU A 284 8.09 7.35 -23.03
C LEU A 284 9.09 8.41 -22.58
N GLU A 285 9.46 9.35 -23.46
CA GLU A 285 10.24 10.52 -23.09
C GLU A 285 9.57 11.32 -21.96
N THR A 286 8.24 11.44 -22.00
CA THR A 286 7.47 12.10 -20.95
C THR A 286 7.32 11.19 -19.73
N ALA A 287 6.88 9.94 -19.93
CA ALA A 287 6.54 9.02 -18.85
C ALA A 287 7.73 8.73 -17.93
N LEU A 288 8.92 8.50 -18.49
CA LEU A 288 10.13 8.14 -17.72
C LEU A 288 10.66 9.28 -16.84
N ARG A 289 10.10 10.49 -16.95
CA ARG A 289 10.41 11.66 -16.12
C ARG A 289 9.31 12.01 -15.12
N LEU A 290 8.16 11.33 -15.18
CA LEU A 290 7.04 11.55 -14.27
C LEU A 290 7.07 10.57 -13.08
N PRO A 291 6.41 10.92 -11.96
CA PRO A 291 6.16 9.96 -10.89
C PRO A 291 5.19 8.87 -11.40
N ALA A 292 5.62 7.60 -11.25
CA ALA A 292 4.86 6.41 -11.61
C ALA A 292 5.48 5.21 -10.90
N ALA A 293 4.65 4.32 -10.36
CA ALA A 293 5.03 3.04 -9.77
C ALA A 293 5.70 2.12 -10.80
N TYR A 294 5.23 2.18 -12.04
CA TYR A 294 5.59 1.23 -13.09
C TYR A 294 5.41 1.87 -14.47
N ILE A 295 6.41 1.69 -15.34
CA ILE A 295 6.36 2.11 -16.73
C ILE A 295 6.79 0.93 -17.58
N GLY A 296 5.82 0.33 -18.27
CA GLY A 296 6.04 -0.86 -19.10
C GLY A 296 5.77 -0.59 -20.57
N ALA A 297 6.54 -1.23 -21.46
CA ALA A 297 6.34 -1.11 -22.89
C ALA A 297 6.38 -2.46 -23.62
N MET A 298 5.27 -2.80 -24.26
CA MET A 298 5.10 -4.06 -25.00
C MET A 298 6.00 -4.09 -26.24
N GLY A 299 6.59 -5.25 -26.52
CA GLY A 299 7.35 -5.46 -27.76
C GLY A 299 8.17 -6.73 -27.71
N SER A 300 8.57 -7.23 -28.88
CA SER A 300 9.58 -8.29 -28.97
C SER A 300 10.94 -7.77 -28.46
N ARG A 301 11.91 -8.66 -28.21
CA ARG A 301 13.30 -8.26 -27.86
C ARG A 301 13.89 -7.30 -28.89
N ARG A 302 13.68 -7.59 -30.18
CA ARG A 302 14.08 -6.70 -31.29
C ARG A 302 13.39 -5.34 -31.23
N THR A 303 12.09 -5.30 -30.89
CA THR A 303 11.34 -4.04 -30.73
C THR A 303 11.88 -3.23 -29.56
N HIS A 304 12.19 -3.89 -28.44
CA HIS A 304 12.82 -3.27 -27.28
C HIS A 304 14.18 -2.68 -27.64
N GLU A 305 15.09 -3.42 -28.27
CA GLU A 305 16.41 -2.92 -28.68
C GLU A 305 16.31 -1.70 -29.61
N ASP A 306 15.35 -1.71 -30.55
CA ASP A 306 15.09 -0.58 -31.45
C ASP A 306 14.57 0.65 -30.69
N ARG A 307 13.62 0.45 -29.78
CA ARG A 307 13.06 1.50 -28.92
C ARG A 307 14.13 2.12 -28.03
N ASP A 308 14.91 1.30 -27.37
CA ASP A 308 16.01 1.71 -26.50
C ASP A 308 17.01 2.60 -27.23
N ARG A 309 17.35 2.27 -28.48
CA ARG A 309 18.21 3.10 -29.31
C ARG A 309 17.57 4.46 -29.59
N ARG A 310 16.30 4.48 -30.01
CA ARG A 310 15.57 5.74 -30.28
C ARG A 310 15.40 6.62 -29.05
N LEU A 311 15.15 6.02 -27.88
CA LEU A 311 15.03 6.75 -26.62
C LEU A 311 16.35 7.42 -26.23
N ARG A 312 17.50 6.76 -26.45
CA ARG A 312 18.82 7.38 -26.30
C ARG A 312 19.07 8.50 -27.30
N GLU A 313 18.64 8.32 -28.55
CA GLU A 313 18.76 9.35 -29.60
C GLU A 313 17.99 10.63 -29.26
N VAL A 314 16.85 10.54 -28.57
CA VAL A 314 16.10 11.71 -28.07
C VAL A 314 16.57 12.20 -26.69
N GLY A 315 17.66 11.64 -26.16
CA GLY A 315 18.38 12.17 -25.00
C GLY A 315 17.97 11.60 -23.64
N LEU A 316 17.29 10.45 -23.57
CA LEU A 316 17.08 9.77 -22.29
C LEU A 316 18.38 9.16 -21.78
N THR A 317 18.61 9.35 -20.48
CA THR A 317 19.75 8.82 -19.75
C THR A 317 19.56 7.35 -19.38
N GLU A 318 20.65 6.63 -19.11
CA GLU A 318 20.55 5.24 -18.63
C GLU A 318 19.76 5.14 -17.31
N ALA A 319 19.86 6.16 -16.44
CA ALA A 319 19.11 6.20 -15.19
C ALA A 319 17.59 6.36 -15.39
N GLU A 320 17.16 7.07 -16.43
CA GLU A 320 15.74 7.12 -16.81
C GLU A 320 15.30 5.81 -17.45
N LEU A 321 16.16 5.20 -18.30
CA LEU A 321 15.86 3.94 -18.99
C LEU A 321 15.75 2.74 -18.05
N THR A 322 16.46 2.71 -16.92
CA THR A 322 16.33 1.62 -15.94
C THR A 322 14.94 1.52 -15.31
N ARG A 323 14.12 2.58 -15.40
CA ARG A 323 12.72 2.56 -14.96
C ARG A 323 11.78 1.86 -15.96
N LEU A 324 12.25 1.58 -17.17
CA LEU A 324 11.43 1.00 -18.24
C LEU A 324 11.43 -0.53 -18.17
N HIS A 325 10.24 -1.10 -17.97
CA HIS A 325 9.99 -2.54 -18.09
C HIS A 325 9.69 -2.91 -19.55
N SER A 326 10.72 -3.35 -20.28
CA SER A 326 10.63 -3.66 -21.71
C SER A 326 11.56 -4.82 -22.08
N PRO A 327 11.07 -5.93 -22.67
CA PRO A 327 9.67 -6.27 -22.89
C PRO A 327 8.84 -6.28 -21.60
N ILE A 328 7.59 -5.82 -21.69
CA ILE A 328 6.68 -5.73 -20.55
C ILE A 328 6.24 -7.11 -20.03
N GLY A 329 6.10 -7.23 -18.71
CA GLY A 329 5.58 -8.41 -18.02
C GLY A 329 6.63 -9.45 -17.65
N LEU A 330 6.28 -10.33 -16.70
CA LEU A 330 7.13 -11.45 -16.30
C LEU A 330 7.25 -12.49 -17.42
N ASP A 331 8.37 -13.22 -17.44
CA ASP A 331 8.58 -14.34 -18.37
C ASP A 331 7.80 -15.58 -17.92
N LEU A 332 6.50 -15.59 -18.23
CA LEU A 332 5.60 -16.73 -17.98
C LEU A 332 5.45 -17.66 -19.20
N GLY A 333 6.18 -17.38 -20.30
CA GLY A 333 5.96 -18.06 -21.57
C GLY A 333 4.59 -17.76 -22.23
N ALA A 334 4.00 -16.61 -21.91
CA ALA A 334 2.67 -16.18 -22.36
C ALA A 334 2.55 -16.14 -23.90
N ARG A 335 1.40 -16.58 -24.43
CA ARG A 335 1.11 -16.63 -25.88
C ARG A 335 -0.19 -15.95 -26.27
N THR A 336 -1.16 -15.94 -25.36
CA THR A 336 -2.46 -15.31 -25.56
C THR A 336 -2.47 -13.87 -24.99
N PRO A 337 -3.42 -13.02 -25.42
CA PRO A 337 -3.63 -11.73 -24.81
C PRO A 337 -3.89 -11.79 -23.30
N GLU A 338 -4.68 -12.76 -22.84
CA GLU A 338 -5.00 -12.99 -21.43
C GLU A 338 -3.76 -13.39 -20.61
N GLU A 339 -2.95 -14.32 -21.10
CA GLU A 339 -1.69 -14.73 -20.44
C GLU A 339 -0.69 -13.57 -20.39
N THR A 340 -0.65 -12.74 -21.43
CA THR A 340 0.23 -11.57 -21.49
C THR A 340 -0.27 -10.48 -20.52
N ALA A 341 -1.58 -10.26 -20.42
CA ALA A 341 -2.15 -9.36 -19.43
C ALA A 341 -1.84 -9.84 -18.00
N LEU A 342 -1.92 -11.15 -17.74
CA LEU A 342 -1.54 -11.75 -16.48
C LEU A 342 -0.05 -11.54 -16.17
N SER A 343 0.84 -11.70 -17.16
CA SER A 343 2.27 -11.50 -16.95
C SER A 343 2.63 -10.05 -16.65
N ILE A 344 1.97 -9.09 -17.30
CA ILE A 344 2.09 -7.66 -17.03
C ILE A 344 1.61 -7.36 -15.61
N ALA A 345 0.42 -7.84 -15.25
CA ALA A 345 -0.16 -7.61 -13.93
C ALA A 345 0.70 -8.21 -12.81
N ALA A 346 1.25 -9.41 -13.02
CA ALA A 346 2.16 -10.04 -12.07
C ALA A 346 3.45 -9.22 -11.90
N GLU A 347 4.01 -8.66 -12.98
CA GLU A 347 5.19 -7.78 -12.90
C GLU A 347 4.86 -6.48 -12.15
N ILE A 348 3.70 -5.87 -12.40
CA ILE A 348 3.24 -4.66 -11.70
C ILE A 348 3.14 -4.92 -10.19
N VAL A 349 2.51 -6.04 -9.79
CA VAL A 349 2.38 -6.43 -8.38
C VAL A 349 3.76 -6.70 -7.77
N ALA A 350 4.63 -7.44 -8.47
CA ALA A 350 5.99 -7.70 -8.01
C ALA A 350 6.80 -6.42 -7.80
N ALA A 351 6.79 -5.50 -8.77
CA ALA A 351 7.49 -4.22 -8.67
C ALA A 351 7.01 -3.36 -7.49
N ARG A 352 5.69 -3.32 -7.25
CA ARG A 352 5.11 -2.55 -6.14
C ARG A 352 5.40 -3.12 -4.76
N HIS A 353 5.50 -4.44 -4.65
CA HIS A 353 5.69 -5.13 -3.37
C HIS A 353 7.11 -5.65 -3.14
N GLY A 354 8.05 -5.39 -4.05
CA GLY A 354 9.41 -5.91 -4.00
C GLY A 354 9.50 -7.42 -4.19
N GLY A 355 8.51 -8.02 -4.89
CA GLY A 355 8.48 -9.44 -5.20
C GLY A 355 9.46 -9.81 -6.32
N THR A 356 9.93 -11.05 -6.32
CA THR A 356 10.88 -11.56 -7.31
C THR A 356 10.23 -12.18 -8.54
N GLY A 357 8.95 -12.55 -8.46
CA GLY A 357 8.25 -13.33 -9.49
C GLY A 357 8.63 -14.82 -9.55
N MET A 358 9.45 -15.32 -8.61
CA MET A 358 9.81 -16.74 -8.51
C MET A 358 8.74 -17.57 -7.77
N PRO A 359 8.67 -18.90 -7.99
CA PRO A 359 7.80 -19.77 -7.21
C PRO A 359 8.05 -19.67 -5.70
N LEU A 360 6.99 -19.53 -4.91
CA LEU A 360 7.11 -19.47 -3.44
C LEU A 360 7.66 -20.77 -2.82
N SER A 361 7.50 -21.92 -3.49
CA SER A 361 8.06 -23.21 -3.05
C SER A 361 9.58 -23.18 -2.91
N ASP A 362 10.24 -22.29 -3.65
CA ASP A 362 11.69 -22.20 -3.73
C ASP A 362 12.21 -21.08 -2.80
N SER A 363 11.31 -20.37 -2.11
CA SER A 363 11.62 -19.30 -1.17
C SER A 363 11.49 -19.75 0.28
N HIS A 364 12.43 -19.31 1.11
CA HIS A 364 12.37 -19.46 2.57
C HIS A 364 12.17 -18.12 3.29
N THR A 365 11.92 -17.04 2.54
CA THR A 365 11.64 -15.71 3.11
C THR A 365 10.14 -15.52 3.35
N PRO A 366 9.75 -14.59 4.24
CA PRO A 366 8.34 -14.27 4.44
C PRO A 366 7.66 -13.88 3.12
N ILE A 367 6.45 -14.41 2.88
CA ILE A 367 5.65 -14.15 1.67
C ILE A 367 5.32 -12.66 1.53
N HIS A 368 4.98 -12.03 2.66
CA HIS A 368 4.73 -10.60 2.72
C HIS A 368 6.01 -9.90 3.14
N HIS A 369 6.70 -9.31 2.16
CA HIS A 369 7.89 -8.52 2.42
C HIS A 369 7.49 -7.23 3.13
N ALA A 370 8.06 -7.01 4.33
CA ALA A 370 8.06 -5.69 4.93
C ALA A 370 8.80 -4.76 3.95
N THR A 371 8.09 -3.82 3.36
CA THR A 371 8.67 -2.85 2.45
C THR A 371 9.54 -1.94 3.30
N ASP A 372 10.86 -2.16 3.20
CA ASP A 372 11.92 -1.55 3.99
C ASP A 372 11.68 -0.03 4.09
N VAL A 373 11.39 0.44 5.32
CA VAL A 373 11.51 1.86 5.66
C VAL A 373 12.97 2.19 5.39
N ARG A 374 13.27 3.03 4.39
CA ARG A 374 14.65 3.44 4.07
C ARG A 374 15.35 3.91 5.34
N ARG A 375 16.06 3.01 6.03
CA ARG A 375 17.04 3.40 7.04
C ARG A 375 18.14 4.11 6.27
N PRO A 376 18.48 5.36 6.59
CA PRO A 376 19.65 6.00 6.00
C PRO A 376 20.84 5.10 6.28
N THR A 377 21.44 4.53 5.23
CA THR A 377 22.68 3.78 5.35
C THR A 377 23.71 4.76 5.88
N VAL A 378 24.02 4.66 7.18
CA VAL A 378 25.16 5.37 7.76
C VAL A 378 26.38 4.82 7.03
N ILE A 379 26.92 5.61 6.10
CA ILE A 379 28.22 5.35 5.49
C ILE A 379 29.23 5.56 6.62
N GLY A 380 29.51 4.48 7.36
CA GLY A 380 30.56 4.43 8.35
C GLY A 380 31.89 4.73 7.67
N ALA A 381 32.46 5.88 8.01
CA ALA A 381 33.78 6.27 7.60
C ALA A 381 34.83 5.25 8.10
N GLY A 382 35.53 4.63 7.15
CA GLY A 382 36.91 4.18 7.30
C GLY A 382 37.24 3.17 8.41
N GLY A 383 37.06 1.88 8.13
CA GLY A 383 37.71 0.79 8.85
C GLY A 383 38.21 -0.29 7.89
N ARG A 384 39.52 -0.38 7.67
CA ARG A 384 40.14 -1.40 6.81
C ARG A 384 39.81 -2.81 7.34
N VAL A 385 39.08 -3.61 6.57
CA VAL A 385 38.94 -5.05 6.81
C VAL A 385 40.13 -5.78 6.16
N THR A 386 41.07 -6.25 6.98
CA THR A 386 42.11 -7.19 6.57
C THR A 386 41.48 -8.56 6.31
N ARG A 387 41.59 -9.06 5.06
CA ARG A 387 41.18 -10.43 4.69
C ARG A 387 42.01 -11.47 5.47
N PRO A 388 41.41 -12.52 6.06
CA PRO A 388 42.17 -13.65 6.57
C PRO A 388 42.74 -14.46 5.40
N ARG A 389 44.05 -14.75 5.45
CA ARG A 389 44.74 -15.70 4.58
C ARG A 389 44.23 -17.12 4.87
N ALA A 390 43.84 -17.85 3.83
CA ALA A 390 43.57 -19.27 3.91
C ALA A 390 44.87 -20.04 4.23
N GLU A 391 44.85 -20.85 5.29
CA GLU A 391 45.90 -21.84 5.58
C GLU A 391 45.67 -23.12 4.76
N PRO A 392 46.73 -23.75 4.22
CA PRO A 392 46.60 -25.00 3.46
C PRO A 392 46.49 -26.21 4.40
N SER A 393 45.47 -27.04 4.14
CA SER A 393 45.24 -28.32 4.81
C SER A 393 46.42 -29.28 4.65
N ARG A 394 47.09 -29.61 5.77
CA ARG A 394 48.03 -30.74 5.87
C ARG A 394 47.24 -32.05 5.99
N GLY A 395 47.62 -33.02 5.17
CA GLY A 395 46.93 -34.29 5.02
C GLY A 395 47.06 -35.25 6.20
N LEU A 396 46.19 -36.26 6.18
CA LEU A 396 46.35 -37.50 6.93
C LEU A 396 46.52 -38.66 5.96
N ARG A 397 47.57 -39.44 6.19
CA ARG A 397 47.98 -40.60 5.40
C ARG A 397 47.08 -41.81 5.66
N ARG A 398 47.04 -42.66 4.63
CA ARG A 398 46.53 -44.04 4.55
C ARG A 398 46.92 -44.93 5.72
N SER A 399 46.06 -45.92 5.98
CA SER A 399 46.47 -47.27 6.37
C SER A 399 45.55 -48.32 5.73
N ILE A 400 46.18 -49.13 4.88
CA ILE A 400 45.90 -50.50 4.39
C ILE A 400 44.60 -50.74 3.62
#